data_AF-A0A9J6QQ62-F1
#
_entry.id   AF-A0A9J6QQ62-F1
#
_cell.length_a   1.000
_cell.length_b   1.000
_cell.length_c   1.000
_cell.angle_alpha   90.00
_cell.angle_beta   90.00
_cell.angle_gamma   90.00
#
_symmetry.space_group_name_H-M   'P 1'
#
loop_
_entity.id
_entity.type
_entity.pdbx_description
1 polymer ?
#
loop_
_entity_poly.entity_id
_entity_poly.type
_entity_poly.pdbx_seq_one_letter_code
_entity_poly.pdbx_strand_id
1 'polypeptide(L)'
;MTIRSTSPYTLHELLCMFVFLQNRVYPQDTTYRQIVGWAENRVMAGDDSEPLLILASLGLQTEPARHEVTHWLERYLVEQQLVWPDARMAALVWLRIFLDDLLTCNDIATAEQRLETLALHELSSPMVFFDACASQLRSCYWDLFDDWGGERICPATEMGTTSFLVLLRDIVMPWHHKLSCPDWREWLTR
;
A
#
# COMPACT_ATOMS: atom_id res chain seq x y z
N MET A 1 7.76 23.47 -9.98
CA MET A 1 7.72 23.18 -8.53
C MET A 1 7.49 21.69 -8.38
N THR A 2 8.58 20.93 -8.27
CA THR A 2 8.50 19.48 -8.07
C THR A 2 8.15 19.25 -6.60
N ILE A 3 6.99 18.69 -6.33
CA ILE A 3 6.59 18.29 -4.97
C ILE A 3 7.61 17.24 -4.54
N ARG A 4 8.52 17.59 -3.62
CA ARG A 4 9.43 16.61 -3.02
C ARG A 4 8.55 15.63 -2.24
N SER A 5 8.49 14.39 -2.73
CA SER A 5 7.70 13.32 -2.13
C SER A 5 8.35 12.91 -0.82
N THR A 6 7.91 13.49 0.30
CA THR A 6 8.29 12.98 1.62
C THR A 6 7.53 11.67 1.83
N SER A 7 8.26 10.55 1.88
CA SER A 7 7.63 9.25 2.16
C SER A 7 7.16 9.23 3.62
N PRO A 8 5.86 8.96 3.89
CA PRO A 8 5.33 8.91 5.25
C PRO A 8 5.62 7.57 5.94
N TYR A 9 6.19 6.60 5.21
CA TYR A 9 6.39 5.24 5.66
C TYR A 9 7.80 5.02 6.21
N THR A 10 7.88 4.17 7.21
CA THR A 10 9.15 3.62 7.72
C THR A 10 9.80 2.71 6.68
N LEU A 11 11.11 2.49 6.80
CA LEU A 11 11.82 1.54 5.93
C LEU A 11 11.16 0.15 5.96
N HIS A 12 10.80 -0.34 7.15
CA HIS A 12 10.18 -1.66 7.28
C HIS A 12 8.85 -1.78 6.52
N GLU A 13 8.00 -0.75 6.57
CA GLU A 13 6.75 -0.71 5.81
C GLU A 13 7.01 -0.69 4.31
N LEU A 14 7.98 0.10 3.85
CA LEU A 14 8.39 0.16 2.45
C LEU A 14 8.92 -1.19 1.94
N LEU A 15 9.73 -1.88 2.74
CA LEU A 15 10.21 -3.23 2.42
C LEU A 15 9.07 -4.24 2.37
N CYS A 16 8.09 -4.14 3.27
CA CYS A 16 6.91 -5.00 3.25
C CYS A 16 6.07 -4.79 2.00
N MET A 17 5.80 -3.53 1.62
CA MET A 17 5.09 -3.22 0.38
C MET A 17 5.87 -3.72 -0.83
N PHE A 18 7.18 -3.51 -0.87
CA PHE A 18 8.05 -4.02 -1.93
C PHE A 18 7.93 -5.54 -2.08
N VAL A 19 8.14 -6.30 -0.99
CA VAL A 19 8.07 -7.77 -0.99
C VAL A 19 6.69 -8.26 -1.43
N PHE A 20 5.61 -7.63 -0.97
CA PHE A 20 4.26 -8.04 -1.30
C PHE A 20 3.89 -7.78 -2.77
N LEU A 21 4.40 -6.69 -3.35
CA LEU A 21 4.08 -6.24 -4.72
C LEU A 21 5.11 -6.66 -5.77
N GLN A 22 6.28 -7.18 -5.40
CA GLN A 22 7.43 -7.43 -6.29
C GLN A 22 7.09 -8.23 -7.57
N ASN A 23 6.09 -9.11 -7.52
CA ASN A 23 5.66 -9.94 -8.65
C ASN A 23 4.27 -9.56 -9.19
N ARG A 24 3.76 -8.38 -8.82
CA ARG A 24 2.41 -7.92 -9.16
C ARG A 24 2.51 -6.65 -9.99
N VAL A 25 1.84 -6.65 -11.15
CA VAL A 25 1.75 -5.44 -11.98
C VAL A 25 0.52 -4.67 -11.51
N TYR A 26 0.76 -3.63 -10.72
CA TYR A 26 -0.27 -2.76 -10.19
C TYR A 26 -0.10 -1.34 -10.76
N PRO A 27 -1.09 -0.79 -11.49
CA PRO A 27 -0.96 0.51 -12.17
C PRO A 27 -0.73 1.71 -11.25
N GLN A 28 -1.19 1.65 -10.00
CA GLN A 28 -1.03 2.72 -9.01
C GLN A 28 0.08 2.40 -7.98
N ASP A 29 0.96 1.45 -8.28
CA ASP A 29 2.07 1.12 -7.38
C ASP A 29 3.07 2.27 -7.33
N THR A 30 3.03 3.03 -6.24
CA THR A 30 3.97 4.12 -5.98
C THR A 30 5.14 3.68 -5.08
N THR A 31 5.27 2.39 -4.77
CA THR A 31 6.25 1.85 -3.79
C THR A 31 7.67 2.27 -4.14
N TYR A 32 8.06 2.18 -5.42
CA TYR A 32 9.40 2.61 -5.86
C TYR A 32 9.65 4.10 -5.62
N ARG A 33 8.66 4.95 -5.91
CA ARG A 33 8.74 6.39 -5.64
C ARG A 33 8.78 6.69 -4.14
N GLN A 34 8.03 5.93 -3.33
CA GLN A 34 8.04 6.04 -1.86
C GLN A 34 9.39 5.61 -1.25
N ILE A 35 10.03 4.57 -1.79
CA ILE A 35 11.38 4.14 -1.39
C ILE A 35 12.40 5.24 -1.70
N VAL A 36 12.34 5.83 -2.90
CA VAL A 36 13.22 6.93 -3.30
C VAL A 36 13.00 8.16 -2.40
N GLY A 37 11.76 8.57 -2.15
CA GLY A 37 11.46 9.69 -1.25
C GLY A 37 11.90 9.44 0.20
N TRP A 38 11.85 8.18 0.66
CA TRP A 38 12.43 7.80 1.94
C TRP A 38 13.96 7.96 1.94
N ALA A 39 14.64 7.55 0.86
CA ALA A 39 16.08 7.69 0.73
C ALA A 39 16.50 9.17 0.73
N GLU A 40 15.78 10.03 0.00
CA GLU A 40 15.99 11.48 0.02
C GLU A 40 15.90 12.06 1.44
N ASN A 41 14.88 11.67 2.21
CA ASN A 41 14.72 12.10 3.60
C ASN A 41 15.90 11.67 4.49
N ARG A 42 16.41 10.45 4.31
CA ARG A 42 17.55 9.92 5.07
C ARG A 42 18.84 10.67 4.74
N VAL A 43 19.10 10.94 3.45
CA VAL A 43 20.25 11.74 3.01
C VAL A 43 20.17 13.15 3.57
N MET A 44 18.99 13.80 3.52
CA MET A 44 18.82 15.15 4.10
C MET A 44 19.00 15.16 5.63
N ALA A 45 18.76 14.03 6.31
CA ALA A 45 19.03 13.87 7.73
C ALA A 45 20.51 13.59 8.07
N GLY A 46 21.38 13.52 7.06
CA GLY A 46 22.83 13.37 7.22
C GLY A 46 23.36 11.94 7.08
N ASP A 47 22.55 11.01 6.55
CA ASP A 47 23.02 9.66 6.18
C ASP A 47 23.84 9.74 4.88
N ASP A 48 25.13 9.40 4.96
CA ASP A 48 26.11 9.50 3.89
C ASP A 48 26.41 8.16 3.20
N SER A 49 25.58 7.14 3.46
CA SER A 49 25.65 5.84 2.78
C SER A 49 25.61 5.99 1.25
N GLU A 50 26.62 5.46 0.56
CA GLU A 50 26.71 5.48 -0.91
C GLU A 50 25.47 4.87 -1.59
N PRO A 51 25.01 3.66 -1.27
CA PRO A 51 23.83 3.10 -1.91
C PRO A 51 22.58 3.95 -1.65
N LEU A 52 22.49 4.60 -0.49
CA LEU A 52 21.38 5.50 -0.17
C LEU A 52 21.42 6.80 -0.99
N LEU A 53 22.61 7.40 -1.17
CA LEU A 53 22.80 8.59 -2.00
C LEU A 53 22.41 8.32 -3.46
N ILE A 54 22.80 7.16 -3.99
CA ILE A 54 22.43 6.76 -5.34
C ILE A 54 20.92 6.51 -5.42
N LEU A 55 20.34 5.79 -4.46
CA LEU A 55 18.90 5.57 -4.40
C LEU A 55 18.11 6.89 -4.34
N ALA A 56 18.54 7.86 -3.54
CA ALA A 56 17.93 9.20 -3.46
C ALA A 56 18.04 9.97 -4.79
N SER A 57 19.18 9.86 -5.49
CA SER A 57 19.39 10.52 -6.79
C SER A 57 18.41 10.08 -7.87
N LEU A 58 17.82 8.88 -7.75
CA LEU A 58 16.79 8.40 -8.67
C LEU A 58 15.52 9.26 -8.62
N GLY A 59 15.33 10.06 -7.56
CA GLY A 59 14.23 11.03 -7.44
C GLY A 59 14.27 12.17 -8.46
N LEU A 60 15.40 12.35 -9.15
CA LEU A 60 15.53 13.27 -10.27
C LEU A 60 14.83 12.76 -11.54
N GLN A 61 14.55 11.46 -11.62
CA GLN A 61 13.83 10.85 -12.73
C GLN A 61 12.32 11.03 -12.56
N THR A 62 11.57 11.18 -13.66
CA THR A 62 10.10 11.27 -13.61
C THR A 62 9.47 9.97 -13.06
N GLU A 63 10.03 8.83 -13.45
CA GLU A 63 9.69 7.52 -12.93
C GLU A 63 10.98 6.75 -12.67
N PRO A 64 11.29 6.40 -11.41
CA PRO A 64 12.53 5.70 -11.09
C PRO A 64 12.52 4.28 -11.67
N ALA A 65 13.60 3.89 -12.33
CA ALA A 65 13.71 2.57 -12.92
C ALA A 65 13.66 1.47 -11.84
N ARG A 66 12.67 0.57 -11.92
CA ARG A 66 12.43 -0.49 -10.91
C ARG A 66 13.68 -1.31 -10.59
N HIS A 67 14.45 -1.67 -11.60
CA HIS A 67 15.67 -2.48 -11.42
C HIS A 67 16.78 -1.72 -10.69
N GLU A 68 16.91 -0.40 -10.92
CA GLU A 68 17.88 0.45 -10.21
C GLU A 68 17.48 0.60 -8.74
N VAL A 69 16.20 0.88 -8.47
CA VAL A 69 15.67 0.98 -7.10
C VAL A 69 15.90 -0.32 -6.34
N THR A 70 15.56 -1.47 -6.93
CA THR A 70 15.79 -2.79 -6.31
C THR A 70 17.27 -3.02 -6.04
N HIS A 71 18.15 -2.76 -7.01
CA HIS A 71 19.59 -3.00 -6.87
C HIS A 71 20.20 -2.19 -5.73
N TRP A 72 19.92 -0.89 -5.68
CA TRP A 72 20.50 -0.01 -4.67
C TRP A 72 19.88 -0.20 -3.28
N LEU A 73 18.59 -0.56 -3.22
CA LEU A 73 17.95 -0.96 -1.97
C LEU A 73 18.59 -2.24 -1.41
N GLU A 74 18.83 -3.27 -2.23
CA GLU A 74 19.51 -4.50 -1.80
C GLU A 74 20.92 -4.21 -1.24
N ARG A 75 21.68 -3.34 -1.92
CA ARG A 75 23.01 -2.92 -1.46
C ARG A 75 22.95 -2.23 -0.10
N TYR A 76 21.99 -1.33 0.09
CA TYR A 76 21.77 -0.66 1.36
C TYR A 76 21.41 -1.64 2.48
N LEU A 77 20.53 -2.62 2.23
CA LEU A 77 20.18 -3.63 3.23
C LEU A 77 21.39 -4.46 3.65
N VAL A 78 22.25 -4.86 2.70
CA VAL A 78 23.50 -5.58 3.00
C VAL A 78 24.43 -4.74 3.87
N GLU A 79 24.62 -3.46 3.52
CA GLU A 79 25.47 -2.54 4.28
C GLU A 79 24.99 -2.39 5.73
N GLN A 80 23.67 -2.22 5.91
CA GLN A 80 23.04 -2.03 7.21
C GLN A 80 22.76 -3.35 7.96
N GLN A 81 23.17 -4.50 7.39
CA GLN A 81 22.92 -5.84 7.93
C GLN A 81 21.42 -6.12 8.21
N LEU A 82 20.56 -5.57 7.36
CA LEU A 82 19.12 -5.76 7.40
C LEU A 82 18.70 -6.93 6.51
N VAL A 83 17.62 -7.59 6.90
CA VAL A 83 17.04 -8.71 6.14
C VAL A 83 15.69 -8.30 5.55
N TRP A 84 15.33 -8.93 4.44
CA TRP A 84 14.01 -8.76 3.84
C TRP A 84 12.91 -9.25 4.79
N PRO A 85 11.76 -8.55 4.87
CA PRO A 85 10.60 -9.04 5.61
C PRO A 85 10.07 -10.36 5.05
N ASP A 86 9.52 -11.18 5.94
CA ASP A 86 8.79 -12.39 5.55
C ASP A 86 7.52 -12.05 4.75
N ALA A 87 7.13 -12.93 3.81
CA ALA A 87 6.01 -12.71 2.91
C ALA A 87 4.65 -12.60 3.64
N ARG A 88 4.46 -13.31 4.76
CA ARG A 88 3.23 -13.20 5.57
C ARG A 88 3.17 -11.86 6.27
N MET A 89 4.28 -11.43 6.88
CA MET A 89 4.38 -10.10 7.49
C MET A 89 4.15 -9.01 6.45
N ALA A 90 4.78 -9.12 5.28
CA ALA A 90 4.62 -8.19 4.17
C ALA A 90 3.15 -8.03 3.77
N ALA A 91 2.41 -9.14 3.67
CA ALA A 91 0.97 -9.13 3.36
C ALA A 91 0.12 -8.44 4.45
N LEU A 92 0.40 -8.67 5.74
CA LEU A 92 -0.34 -7.99 6.83
C LEU A 92 -0.05 -6.49 6.88
N VAL A 93 1.22 -6.11 6.68
CA VAL A 93 1.62 -4.69 6.70
C VAL A 93 1.03 -3.97 5.49
N TRP A 94 1.09 -4.56 4.30
CA TRP A 94 0.45 -4.01 3.12
C TRP A 94 -1.06 -3.86 3.33
N LEU A 95 -1.74 -4.89 3.86
CA LEU A 95 -3.17 -4.82 4.13
C LEU A 95 -3.50 -3.70 5.10
N ARG A 96 -2.73 -3.55 6.19
CA ARG A 96 -2.94 -2.46 7.15
C ARG A 96 -2.82 -1.09 6.48
N ILE A 97 -1.77 -0.86 5.70
CA ILE A 97 -1.56 0.41 4.98
C ILE A 97 -2.73 0.67 4.02
N PHE A 98 -3.18 -0.36 3.30
CA PHE A 98 -4.33 -0.26 2.42
C PHE A 98 -5.62 0.11 3.19
N LEU A 99 -5.83 -0.44 4.39
CA LEU A 99 -6.95 -0.06 5.24
C LEU A 99 -6.82 1.38 5.78
N ASP A 100 -5.60 1.81 6.13
CA ASP A 100 -5.31 3.19 6.54
C ASP A 100 -5.67 4.17 5.41
N ASP A 101 -5.30 3.84 4.17
CA ASP A 101 -5.66 4.61 2.97
C ASP A 101 -7.18 4.69 2.77
N LEU A 102 -7.91 3.57 2.93
CA LEU A 102 -9.38 3.57 2.82
C LEU A 102 -10.05 4.42 3.92
N LEU A 103 -9.52 4.41 5.14
CA LEU A 103 -10.05 5.21 6.25
C LEU A 103 -9.79 6.71 6.11
N THR A 104 -8.81 7.10 5.30
CA THR A 104 -8.46 8.50 5.04
C THR A 104 -9.03 9.05 3.74
N CYS A 105 -9.75 8.24 2.97
CA CYS A 105 -10.48 8.68 1.79
C CYS A 105 -11.56 9.70 2.15
N ASN A 106 -11.68 10.76 1.34
CA ASN A 106 -12.64 11.85 1.56
C ASN A 106 -13.72 11.94 0.47
N ASP A 107 -13.65 11.09 -0.54
CA ASP A 107 -14.55 11.07 -1.69
C ASP A 107 -14.73 9.65 -2.23
N ILE A 108 -15.83 9.46 -2.97
CA ILE A 108 -16.23 8.17 -3.54
C ILE A 108 -15.24 7.70 -4.59
N ALA A 109 -14.77 8.58 -5.48
CA ALA A 109 -13.92 8.21 -6.61
C ALA A 109 -12.56 7.68 -6.16
N THR A 110 -11.96 8.31 -5.15
CA THR A 110 -10.70 7.83 -4.56
C THR A 110 -10.88 6.47 -3.90
N ALA A 111 -11.97 6.28 -3.14
CA ALA A 111 -12.25 5.00 -2.48
C ALA A 111 -12.55 3.89 -3.50
N GLU A 112 -13.31 4.19 -4.55
CA GLU A 112 -13.60 3.29 -5.67
C GLU A 112 -12.31 2.82 -6.33
N GLN A 113 -11.43 3.75 -6.72
CA GLN A 113 -10.14 3.43 -7.34
C GLN A 113 -9.29 2.50 -6.45
N ARG A 114 -9.31 2.71 -5.13
CA ARG A 114 -8.61 1.84 -4.17
C ARG A 114 -9.26 0.47 -4.07
N LEU A 115 -10.58 0.39 -3.99
CA LEU A 115 -11.30 -0.89 -3.89
C LEU A 115 -11.22 -1.71 -5.18
N GLU A 116 -11.33 -1.04 -6.34
CA GLU A 116 -11.17 -1.62 -7.68
C GLU A 116 -9.85 -2.39 -7.79
N THR A 117 -8.77 -1.82 -7.24
CA THR A 117 -7.46 -2.46 -7.21
C THR A 117 -7.52 -3.87 -6.64
N LEU A 118 -8.20 -4.02 -5.52
CA LEU A 118 -8.26 -5.28 -4.80
C LEU A 118 -9.26 -6.25 -5.46
N ALA A 119 -10.22 -5.72 -6.21
CA ALA A 119 -11.16 -6.49 -7.00
C ALA A 119 -10.61 -7.03 -8.31
N LEU A 120 -9.84 -6.23 -9.06
CA LEU A 120 -9.41 -6.57 -10.42
C LEU A 120 -8.03 -7.22 -10.49
N HIS A 121 -7.15 -7.03 -9.49
CA HIS A 121 -5.76 -7.50 -9.54
C HIS A 121 -5.46 -8.76 -8.71
N GLU A 122 -6.51 -9.51 -8.31
CA GLU A 122 -6.42 -10.80 -7.59
C GLU A 122 -5.36 -10.84 -6.48
N LEU A 123 -5.26 -9.75 -5.70
CA LEU A 123 -4.33 -9.69 -4.59
C LEU A 123 -4.72 -10.77 -3.56
N SER A 124 -3.86 -11.77 -3.40
CA SER A 124 -4.05 -12.92 -2.50
C SER A 124 -2.86 -13.12 -1.57
N SER A 125 -3.04 -13.86 -0.49
CA SER A 125 -1.96 -14.26 0.42
C SER A 125 -2.31 -15.61 1.01
N PRO A 126 -1.34 -16.50 1.31
CA PRO A 126 -1.64 -17.77 1.96
C PRO A 126 -2.26 -17.62 3.37
N MET A 127 -2.32 -16.41 3.91
CA MET A 127 -2.97 -16.15 5.19
C MET A 127 -4.48 -16.01 5.06
N VAL A 128 -5.21 -16.90 5.73
CA VAL A 128 -6.68 -16.89 5.81
C VAL A 128 -7.23 -15.54 6.23
N PHE A 129 -6.57 -14.85 7.16
CA PHE A 129 -6.98 -13.52 7.62
C PHE A 129 -6.94 -12.48 6.50
N PHE A 130 -5.86 -12.49 5.70
CA PHE A 130 -5.71 -11.59 4.57
C PHE A 130 -6.82 -11.86 3.55
N ASP A 131 -7.01 -13.12 3.17
CA ASP A 131 -8.01 -13.49 2.17
C ASP A 131 -9.43 -13.19 2.63
N ALA A 132 -9.75 -13.35 3.92
CA ALA A 132 -11.05 -13.00 4.47
C ALA A 132 -11.31 -11.47 4.38
N CYS A 133 -10.33 -10.66 4.78
CA CYS A 133 -10.44 -9.21 4.69
C CYS A 133 -10.54 -8.75 3.23
N ALA A 134 -9.64 -9.23 2.37
CA ALA A 134 -9.62 -8.90 0.96
C ALA A 134 -10.93 -9.32 0.27
N SER A 135 -11.48 -10.50 0.60
CA SER A 135 -12.75 -10.94 0.01
C SER A 135 -13.93 -10.07 0.41
N GLN A 136 -13.97 -9.57 1.66
CA GLN A 136 -15.03 -8.64 2.07
C GLN A 136 -14.93 -7.29 1.36
N LEU A 137 -13.71 -6.75 1.21
CA LEU A 137 -13.49 -5.50 0.47
C LEU A 137 -13.80 -5.67 -1.02
N ARG A 138 -13.50 -6.84 -1.58
CA ARG A 138 -13.90 -7.25 -2.94
C ARG A 138 -15.42 -7.26 -3.09
N SER A 139 -16.15 -7.88 -2.18
CA SER A 139 -17.62 -7.86 -2.20
C SER A 139 -18.14 -6.44 -2.14
N CYS A 140 -17.59 -5.63 -1.22
CA CYS A 140 -17.96 -4.21 -1.07
C CYS A 140 -17.79 -3.44 -2.39
N TYR A 141 -16.71 -3.67 -3.14
CA TYR A 141 -16.53 -3.07 -4.45
C TYR A 141 -17.68 -3.43 -5.41
N TRP A 142 -17.92 -4.73 -5.60
CA TRP A 142 -18.96 -5.20 -6.53
C TRP A 142 -20.36 -4.75 -6.10
N ASP A 143 -20.67 -4.79 -4.80
CA ASP A 143 -21.98 -4.39 -4.28
C ASP A 143 -22.27 -2.88 -4.45
N LEU A 144 -21.23 -2.05 -4.47
CA LEU A 144 -21.36 -0.59 -4.46
C LEU A 144 -21.08 0.09 -5.80
N PHE A 145 -20.26 -0.53 -6.64
CA PHE A 145 -19.73 0.07 -7.87
C PHE A 145 -20.00 -0.75 -9.13
N ASP A 146 -20.50 -1.98 -9.03
CA ASP A 146 -20.91 -2.74 -10.22
C ASP A 146 -22.18 -2.11 -10.83
N ASP A 147 -21.98 -1.30 -11.86
CA ASP A 147 -23.04 -0.55 -12.54
C ASP A 147 -23.65 -1.29 -13.74
N TRP A 148 -23.28 -2.57 -13.93
CA TRP A 148 -23.76 -3.43 -15.02
C TRP A 148 -23.61 -2.80 -16.42
N GLY A 149 -22.56 -2.01 -16.64
CA GLY A 149 -22.25 -1.41 -17.95
C GLY A 149 -22.64 0.06 -18.08
N GLY A 150 -22.68 0.80 -16.97
CA GLY A 150 -22.83 2.27 -16.98
C GLY A 150 -24.24 2.81 -17.19
N GLU A 151 -25.27 1.95 -17.25
CA GLU A 151 -26.65 2.38 -17.48
C GLU A 151 -27.37 2.84 -16.20
N ARG A 152 -26.76 2.62 -15.03
CA ARG A 152 -27.33 2.99 -13.72
C ARG A 152 -26.34 3.79 -12.89
N ILE A 153 -26.87 4.72 -12.09
CA ILE A 153 -26.09 5.34 -11.02
C ILE A 153 -25.73 4.22 -10.04
N CYS A 154 -24.44 4.05 -9.76
CA CYS A 154 -23.99 3.03 -8.83
C CYS A 154 -24.50 3.33 -7.40
N PRO A 155 -24.77 2.30 -6.56
CA PRO A 155 -25.28 2.48 -5.21
C PRO A 155 -24.45 3.44 -4.35
N ALA A 156 -23.11 3.45 -4.49
CA ALA A 156 -22.23 4.38 -3.80
C ALA A 156 -22.56 5.85 -4.12
N THR A 157 -22.82 6.16 -5.39
CA THR A 157 -23.17 7.52 -5.82
C THR A 157 -24.58 7.89 -5.39
N GLU A 158 -25.52 6.95 -5.44
CA GLU A 158 -26.92 7.18 -5.03
C GLU A 158 -27.03 7.52 -3.53
N MET A 159 -26.29 6.82 -2.66
CA MET A 159 -26.34 7.08 -1.20
C MET A 159 -25.66 8.39 -0.76
N GLY A 160 -24.83 8.96 -1.64
CA GLY A 160 -24.05 10.17 -1.40
C GLY A 160 -22.79 9.94 -0.54
N THR A 161 -21.81 10.83 -0.71
CA THR A 161 -20.46 10.70 -0.13
C THR A 161 -20.44 10.45 1.37
N THR A 162 -21.21 11.20 2.15
CA THR A 162 -21.20 11.06 3.61
C THR A 162 -21.66 9.68 4.06
N SER A 163 -22.78 9.18 3.50
CA SER A 163 -23.32 7.86 3.83
C SER A 163 -22.36 6.75 3.40
N PHE A 164 -21.78 6.89 2.21
CA PHE A 164 -20.79 5.96 1.68
C PHE A 164 -19.55 5.86 2.58
N LEU A 165 -18.98 7.00 3.01
CA LEU A 165 -17.79 7.00 3.87
C LEU A 165 -18.07 6.39 5.25
N VAL A 166 -19.28 6.58 5.79
CA VAL A 166 -19.70 5.91 7.04
C VAL A 166 -19.75 4.40 6.83
N LEU A 167 -20.39 3.92 5.76
CA LEU A 167 -20.47 2.50 5.45
C LEU A 167 -19.09 1.87 5.24
N LEU A 168 -18.22 2.53 4.45
CA LEU A 168 -16.86 2.08 4.20
C LEU A 168 -16.08 1.96 5.51
N ARG A 169 -16.20 2.96 6.39
CA ARG A 169 -15.56 2.95 7.71
C ARG A 169 -16.05 1.79 8.57
N ASP A 170 -17.35 1.51 8.60
CA ASP A 170 -17.92 0.41 9.37
C ASP A 170 -17.41 -0.96 8.89
N ILE A 171 -17.17 -1.11 7.58
CA ILE A 171 -16.59 -2.32 6.99
C ILE A 171 -15.09 -2.43 7.32
N VAL A 172 -14.33 -1.32 7.23
CA VAL A 172 -12.87 -1.32 7.34
C VAL A 172 -12.38 -1.37 8.79
N MET A 173 -13.02 -0.64 9.70
CA MET A 173 -12.56 -0.46 11.09
C MET A 173 -12.31 -1.76 11.86
N PRO A 174 -13.17 -2.80 11.77
CA PRO A 174 -12.94 -4.06 12.47
C PRO A 174 -11.64 -4.76 12.07
N TRP A 175 -11.27 -4.70 10.78
CA TRP A 175 -10.02 -5.29 10.27
C TRP A 175 -8.83 -4.44 10.66
N HIS A 176 -8.94 -3.13 10.48
CA HIS A 176 -7.90 -2.19 10.82
C HIS A 176 -7.52 -2.34 12.30
N HIS A 177 -8.49 -2.35 13.22
CA HIS A 177 -8.23 -2.49 14.65
C HIS A 177 -7.44 -3.76 15.00
N LYS A 178 -7.75 -4.90 14.36
CA LYS A 178 -7.00 -6.14 14.55
C LYS A 178 -5.55 -6.01 14.07
N LEU A 179 -5.31 -5.33 12.95
CA LEU A 179 -3.98 -5.12 12.41
C LEU A 179 -3.17 -4.03 13.11
N SER A 180 -3.82 -3.05 13.76
CA SER A 180 -3.11 -2.02 14.53
C SER A 180 -2.51 -2.60 15.82
N CYS A 181 -3.02 -3.72 16.32
CA CYS A 181 -2.50 -4.35 17.52
C CYS A 181 -1.27 -5.23 17.22
N PRO A 182 -0.10 -5.00 17.85
CA PRO A 182 1.10 -5.80 17.64
C PRO A 182 0.92 -7.30 17.93
N ASP A 183 0.24 -7.64 19.03
CA ASP A 183 0.03 -9.03 19.46
C ASP A 183 -0.75 -9.84 18.42
N TRP A 184 -1.77 -9.22 17.82
CA TRP A 184 -2.56 -9.83 16.77
C TRP A 184 -1.74 -10.02 15.48
N ARG A 185 -0.89 -9.06 15.10
CA ARG A 185 -0.02 -9.21 13.93
C ARG A 185 0.96 -10.36 14.10
N GLU A 186 1.60 -10.47 15.26
CA GLU A 186 2.52 -11.58 15.52
C GLU A 186 1.77 -12.92 15.48
N TRP A 187 0.60 -13.01 16.11
CA TRP A 187 -0.22 -14.22 16.09
C TRP A 187 -0.67 -14.61 14.67
N LEU A 188 -1.09 -13.65 13.85
CA LEU A 188 -1.55 -13.87 12.48
C LEU A 188 -0.45 -14.32 11.52
N THR A 189 0.83 -14.10 11.85
CA THR A 189 1.96 -14.55 11.02
C THR A 189 2.43 -15.98 11.30
N ARG A 190 2.01 -16.58 12.42
CA ARG A 190 2.35 -17.97 12.81
C ARG A 190 1.57 -18.98 11.96
#